data_AF-X1H4S5-F1
#
_entry.id   AF-X1H4S5-F1
#
_cell.length_a   1.000
_cell.length_b   1.000
_cell.length_c   1.000
_cell.angle_alpha   90.00
_cell.angle_beta   90.00
_cell.angle_gamma   90.00
#
_symmetry.space_group_name_H-M   'P 1'
#
loop_
_entity.id
_entity.type
_entity.pdbx_description
1 polymer ?
#
loop_
_entity_poly.entity_id
_entity_poly.type
_entity_poly.pdbx_seq_one_letter_code
_entity_poly.pdbx_strand_id
1 'polypeptide(L)'
;MQKRPTTPTSLADFKAKPIRVTVTKSSEDPGDLEATRALILAYTQDDGFHCPRCGVVITNPEEAINHLAEEINKALALLGK
;
A
#
# COMPACT_ATOMS: atom_id res chain seq x y z
N MET A 1 21.82 6.04 -25.67
CA MET A 1 20.65 5.13 -25.56
C MET A 1 20.50 4.73 -24.10
N GLN A 2 19.59 5.36 -23.35
CA GLN A 2 19.32 4.95 -21.97
C GLN A 2 18.54 3.63 -22.02
N LYS A 3 19.06 2.59 -21.37
CA LYS A 3 18.41 1.27 -21.33
C LYS A 3 17.07 1.43 -20.60
N ARG A 4 15.96 1.06 -21.25
CA ARG A 4 14.64 0.99 -20.58
C ARG A 4 14.77 0.12 -19.34
N PRO A 5 14.30 0.58 -18.16
CA PRO A 5 14.28 -0.27 -16.98
C PRO A 5 13.38 -1.48 -17.29
N THR A 6 13.93 -2.68 -17.11
CA THR A 6 13.21 -3.94 -17.28
C THR A 6 12.14 -4.06 -16.21
N THR A 7 10.90 -4.34 -16.61
CA THR A 7 9.80 -4.58 -15.67
C THR A 7 10.16 -5.77 -14.77
N PRO A 8 10.13 -5.62 -13.44
CA PRO A 8 10.39 -6.74 -12.54
C PRO A 8 9.30 -7.80 -12.74
N THR A 9 9.72 -9.05 -12.90
CA THR A 9 8.83 -10.20 -13.17
C THR A 9 8.65 -11.08 -11.92
N SER A 10 9.49 -10.88 -10.91
CA SER A 10 9.45 -11.60 -9.64
C SER A 10 9.84 -10.70 -8.46
N LEU A 11 9.43 -11.11 -7.25
CA LEU A 11 9.83 -10.46 -6.00
C LEU A 11 11.36 -10.46 -5.80
N ALA A 12 12.08 -11.42 -6.38
CA ALA A 12 13.53 -11.50 -6.32
C ALA A 12 14.24 -10.44 -7.19
N ASP A 13 13.55 -9.82 -8.14
CA ASP A 13 14.11 -8.79 -9.02
C ASP A 13 14.32 -7.45 -8.29
N PHE A 14 13.66 -7.27 -7.14
CA PHE A 14 13.86 -6.14 -6.24
C PHE A 14 15.18 -6.32 -5.45
N LYS A 15 16.31 -6.16 -6.14
CA LYS A 15 17.64 -6.20 -5.52
C LYS A 15 17.79 -5.09 -4.46
N ALA A 16 17.81 -5.49 -3.20
CA ALA A 16 18.38 -4.79 -2.03
C ALA A 16 17.68 -3.53 -1.47
N LYS A 17 16.53 -3.10 -2.01
CA LYS A 17 15.70 -2.11 -1.29
C LYS A 17 14.51 -2.80 -0.64
N PRO A 18 14.27 -2.60 0.68
CA PRO A 18 13.09 -3.14 1.32
C PRO A 18 11.86 -2.58 0.60
N ILE A 19 11.00 -3.48 0.11
CA ILE A 19 9.73 -3.09 -0.49
C ILE A 19 8.95 -2.35 0.59
N ARG A 20 8.57 -1.12 0.29
CA ARG A 20 7.80 -0.26 1.19
C ARG A 20 6.74 0.47 0.40
N VAL A 21 5.60 0.67 1.04
CA VAL A 21 4.57 1.58 0.56
C VAL A 21 4.73 2.93 1.24
N THR A 22 4.47 4.01 0.50
CA THR A 22 4.50 5.38 1.01
C THR A 22 3.20 6.08 0.68
N VAL A 23 2.68 6.84 1.65
CA VAL A 23 1.51 7.69 1.44
C VAL A 23 1.95 8.96 0.73
N THR A 24 1.29 9.27 -0.38
CA THR A 24 1.48 10.51 -1.13
C THR A 24 0.12 11.14 -1.41
N LYS A 25 0.08 12.47 -1.51
CA LYS A 25 -1.16 13.19 -1.85
C LYS A 25 -1.56 13.04 -3.32
N SER A 26 -0.61 12.63 -4.16
CA SER A 26 -0.77 12.50 -5.60
C SER A 26 0.17 11.40 -6.11
N SER A 27 -0.39 10.40 -6.79
CA SER A 27 0.39 9.50 -7.65
C SER A 27 0.18 9.91 -9.10
N GLU A 28 1.24 9.81 -9.90
CA GLU A 28 1.20 10.02 -11.35
C GLU A 28 0.72 8.76 -12.08
N ASP A 29 0.70 7.60 -11.39
CA ASP A 29 0.24 6.33 -11.95
C ASP A 29 -1.27 6.13 -11.66
N PRO A 30 -2.12 6.06 -12.70
CA PRO A 30 -3.54 5.74 -12.53
C PRO A 30 -3.79 4.40 -11.81
N GLY A 31 -2.88 3.43 -11.99
CA GLY A 31 -2.97 2.12 -11.36
C GLY A 31 -2.85 2.21 -9.83
N ASP A 32 -1.99 3.08 -9.30
CA ASP A 32 -1.87 3.30 -7.86
C ASP A 32 -3.15 3.89 -7.26
N LEU A 33 -3.77 4.82 -7.98
CA LEU A 33 -5.01 5.47 -7.56
C LEU A 33 -6.16 4.46 -7.51
N GLU A 34 -6.29 3.62 -8.53
CA GLU A 34 -7.31 2.57 -8.58
C GLU A 34 -7.08 1.50 -7.52
N ALA A 35 -5.83 1.03 -7.35
CA ALA A 35 -5.49 0.05 -6.33
C ALA A 35 -5.79 0.58 -4.92
N THR A 36 -5.43 1.83 -4.63
CA THR A 36 -5.69 2.46 -3.33
C THR A 36 -7.19 2.61 -3.09
N ARG A 37 -7.96 3.05 -4.09
CA ARG A 37 -9.43 3.17 -3.98
C ARG A 37 -10.08 1.82 -3.74
N ALA A 38 -9.72 0.80 -4.51
CA ALA A 38 -10.26 -0.54 -4.35
C ALA A 38 -9.97 -1.08 -2.94
N LEU A 39 -8.76 -0.86 -2.43
CA LEU A 39 -8.35 -1.32 -1.10
C LEU A 39 -9.12 -0.60 0.01
N ILE A 40 -9.27 0.72 -0.06
CA ILE A 40 -10.05 1.48 0.93
C ILE A 40 -11.52 1.06 0.89
N LEU A 41 -12.12 0.97 -0.30
CA LEU A 41 -13.53 0.57 -0.45
C LEU A 41 -13.80 -0.84 0.08
N ALA A 42 -12.88 -1.78 -0.13
CA ALA A 42 -13.04 -3.17 0.34
C ALA A 42 -13.15 -3.29 1.88
N TYR A 43 -12.61 -2.33 2.61
CA TYR A 43 -12.55 -2.35 4.07
C TYR A 43 -13.32 -1.21 4.73
N THR A 44 -13.97 -0.35 3.95
CA THR A 44 -14.85 0.69 4.48
C THR A 44 -16.25 0.12 4.67
N GLN A 45 -16.79 0.33 5.86
CA GLN A 45 -18.17 0.01 6.24
C GLN A 45 -18.87 1.31 6.67
N ASP A 46 -20.13 1.21 7.09
CA ASP A 46 -20.99 2.36 7.42
C ASP A 46 -20.43 3.24 8.56
N ASP A 47 -19.65 2.65 9.47
CA ASP A 47 -19.04 3.30 10.65
C ASP A 47 -17.56 3.67 10.48
N GLY A 48 -16.98 3.44 9.30
CA GLY A 48 -15.62 3.86 8.97
C GLY A 48 -14.78 2.79 8.28
N PHE A 49 -13.47 3.01 8.23
CA PHE A 49 -12.50 2.04 7.72
C PHE A 49 -12.16 1.00 8.78
N HIS A 50 -12.36 -0.28 8.46
CA HIS A 50 -12.03 -1.42 9.32
C HIS A 50 -10.70 -2.03 8.90
N CYS A 51 -9.67 -1.88 9.72
CA CYS A 51 -8.39 -2.51 9.41
C CYS A 51 -8.50 -4.04 9.51
N PRO A 52 -8.26 -4.80 8.43
CA PRO A 52 -8.40 -6.26 8.44
C PRO A 52 -7.33 -6.96 9.30
N ARG A 53 -6.26 -6.25 9.67
CA ARG A 53 -5.14 -6.84 10.40
C ARG A 53 -5.23 -6.67 11.90
N CYS A 54 -5.63 -5.50 12.37
CA CYS A 54 -5.66 -5.18 13.81
C CYS A 54 -7.07 -4.93 14.36
N GLY A 55 -8.09 -4.83 13.50
CA GLY A 55 -9.49 -4.65 13.89
C GLY A 55 -9.87 -3.24 14.35
N VAL A 56 -8.97 -2.25 14.21
CA VAL A 56 -9.31 -0.85 14.52
C VAL A 56 -10.32 -0.30 13.50
N VAL A 57 -11.25 0.51 13.98
CA VAL A 57 -12.19 1.27 13.14
C VAL A 57 -11.77 2.74 13.14
N ILE A 58 -11.56 3.31 11.95
CA ILE A 58 -11.07 4.67 11.77
C ILE A 58 -12.07 5.46 10.92
N THR A 59 -12.56 6.56 11.45
CA THR A 59 -13.54 7.43 10.76
C THR A 59 -12.88 8.53 9.94
N ASN A 60 -11.65 8.92 10.28
CA ASN A 60 -10.88 9.91 9.52
C ASN A 60 -10.18 9.24 8.31
N PRO A 61 -10.49 9.64 7.07
CA PRO A 61 -9.89 9.03 5.87
C PRO A 61 -8.36 9.16 5.79
N GLU A 62 -7.79 10.28 6.21
CA GLU A 62 -6.32 10.46 6.17
C GLU A 62 -5.63 9.55 7.20
N GLU A 63 -6.21 9.43 8.38
CA GLU A 63 -5.73 8.51 9.41
C GLU A 63 -5.83 7.05 8.95
N ALA A 64 -6.93 6.68 8.28
CA ALA A 64 -7.12 5.34 7.73
C ALA A 64 -6.05 4.97 6.69
N ILE A 65 -5.71 5.90 5.79
CA ILE A 65 -4.67 5.70 4.78
C ILE A 65 -3.29 5.55 5.44
N ASN A 66 -2.96 6.40 6.42
CA ASN A 66 -1.70 6.31 7.14
C ASN A 66 -1.58 4.98 7.91
N HIS A 67 -2.63 4.60 8.63
CA HIS A 67 -2.68 3.32 9.35
C HIS A 67 -2.52 2.12 8.40
N LEU A 68 -3.22 2.13 7.27
CA LEU A 68 -3.11 1.09 6.25
C LEU A 68 -1.69 0.94 5.72
N ALA A 69 -1.01 2.06 5.43
CA ALA A 69 0.38 2.04 4.97
C ALA A 69 1.33 1.46 6.03
N GLU A 70 1.12 1.78 7.31
CA GLU A 70 1.88 1.17 8.40
C GLU A 70 1.68 -0.35 8.49
N GLU A 71 0.43 -0.82 8.44
CA GLU A 71 0.12 -2.24 8.53
C GLU A 71 0.65 -3.03 7.32
N ILE A 72 0.61 -2.45 6.11
CA ILE A 72 1.24 -3.06 4.92
C ILE A 72 2.76 -3.12 5.11
N ASN A 73 3.40 -2.04 5.54
CA ASN A 73 4.85 -2.02 5.76
C ASN A 73 5.29 -3.02 6.86
N LYS A 74 4.50 -3.20 7.92
CA LYS A 74 4.70 -4.25 8.93
C LYS A 74 4.61 -5.65 8.31
N ALA A 75 3.70 -5.87 7.35
CA ALA A 75 3.56 -7.17 6.66
C ALA A 75 4.76 -7.43 5.74
N LEU A 76 5.13 -6.43 4.93
CA LEU A 76 6.28 -6.52 4.02
C LEU A 76 7.59 -6.79 4.77
N ALA A 77 7.77 -6.20 5.95
CA ALA A 77 8.93 -6.46 6.81
C ALA A 77 9.05 -7.92 7.28
N LEU A 78 7.94 -8.67 7.33
CA LEU A 78 7.96 -10.11 7.65
C LEU A 78 8.28 -10.96 6.42
N LEU A 79 7.94 -10.51 5.21
CA LEU A 79 8.22 -11.23 3.95
C LEU A 79 9.68 -11.11 3.50
N GLY A 80 10.41 -10.10 3.99
CA GLY A 80 11.85 -9.92 3.72
C GLY A 80 12.78 -10.73 4.62
N LYS A 81 12.25 -11.68 5.41
CA LYS A 81 13.00 -12.63 6.24
C LYS A 81 12.95 -14.02 5.62
#